data_AF-A0A0R2XTV3-F1
#
_entry.id   AF-A0A0R2XTV3-F1
#
_cell.length_a   1.000
_cell.length_b   1.000
_cell.length_c   1.000
_cell.angle_alpha   90.00
_cell.angle_beta   90.00
_cell.angle_gamma   90.00
#
_symmetry.space_group_name_H-M   'P 1'
#
loop_
_entity.id
_entity.type
_entity.pdbx_description
1 polymer ?
#
loop_
_entity_poly.entity_id
_entity_poly.type
_entity_poly.pdbx_seq_one_letter_code
_entity_poly.pdbx_strand_id
1 'polypeptide(L)'
;MKLEDFGALIKANARFDHVANDMQKLQTHMGCKRLIDQKIASADSIAANREEGFGRSSTKEYAQFLVYSRGSAQETRGRYGRMKHWLPEKDILARQQLCDEIIRILSATIKTLRVK
;
A
#
# COMPACT_ATOMS: atom_id res chain seq x y z
N MET A 1 -13.16 -8.45 -16.89
CA MET A 1 -12.36 -8.50 -15.65
C MET A 1 -12.74 -7.29 -14.83
N LYS A 2 -13.35 -7.46 -13.65
CA LYS A 2 -13.74 -6.31 -12.83
C LYS A 2 -12.58 -5.93 -11.91
N LEU A 3 -12.46 -4.66 -11.59
CA LEU A 3 -11.40 -4.12 -10.73
C LEU A 3 -11.41 -4.77 -9.32
N GLU A 4 -12.61 -5.12 -8.87
CA GLU A 4 -12.97 -5.75 -7.60
C GLU A 4 -12.45 -7.20 -7.48
N ASP A 5 -12.22 -7.87 -8.62
CA ASP A 5 -11.78 -9.27 -8.68
C ASP A 5 -10.27 -9.43 -8.41
N PHE A 6 -9.52 -8.33 -8.37
CA PHE A 6 -8.10 -8.39 -8.09
C PHE A 6 -7.85 -8.46 -6.58
N GLY A 7 -7.40 -9.62 -6.11
CA GLY A 7 -7.01 -9.82 -4.70
C GLY A 7 -6.01 -8.79 -4.14
N ALA A 8 -5.25 -8.08 -5.00
CA ALA A 8 -4.42 -6.94 -4.58
C ALA A 8 -5.23 -5.73 -4.09
N LEU A 9 -6.38 -5.40 -4.69
CA LEU A 9 -7.18 -4.25 -4.30
C LEU A 9 -7.92 -4.50 -2.99
N ILE A 10 -8.50 -5.69 -2.83
CA ILE A 10 -9.13 -6.12 -1.56
C ILE A 10 -8.11 -6.04 -0.43
N LYS A 11 -6.90 -6.57 -0.64
CA LYS A 11 -5.82 -6.50 0.34
C LYS A 11 -5.33 -5.08 0.58
N ALA A 12 -5.30 -4.22 -0.44
CA ALA A 12 -4.93 -2.81 -0.28
C ALA A 12 -5.93 -2.06 0.63
N ASN A 13 -7.23 -2.30 0.45
CA ASN A 13 -8.28 -1.66 1.24
C ASN A 13 -8.28 -2.14 2.69
N ALA A 14 -8.26 -3.46 2.93
CA ALA A 14 -8.15 -4.02 4.29
C ALA A 14 -6.89 -3.51 5.02
N ARG A 15 -5.81 -3.30 4.26
CA ARG A 15 -4.58 -2.74 4.79
C ARG A 15 -4.72 -1.26 5.14
N PHE A 16 -5.46 -0.48 4.35
CA PHE A 16 -5.71 0.93 4.65
C PHE A 16 -6.40 1.10 6.01
N ASP A 17 -7.40 0.28 6.32
CA ASP A 17 -8.09 0.28 7.61
C ASP A 17 -7.12 0.05 8.78
N HIS A 18 -6.20 -0.90 8.60
CA HIS A 18 -5.15 -1.15 9.58
C HIS A 18 -4.22 0.05 9.79
N VAL A 19 -3.82 0.73 8.71
CA VAL A 19 -3.00 1.94 8.81
C VAL A 19 -3.76 3.05 9.53
N ALA A 20 -5.02 3.29 9.17
CA ALA A 20 -5.84 4.32 9.80
C ALA A 20 -5.98 4.07 11.31
N ASN A 21 -6.31 2.83 11.70
CA ASN A 21 -6.45 2.43 13.11
C ASN A 21 -5.14 2.56 13.89
N ASP A 22 -4.01 2.16 13.29
CA ASP A 22 -2.71 2.28 13.94
C ASP A 22 -2.31 3.76 14.10
N MET A 23 -2.55 4.59 13.08
CA MET A 23 -2.21 6.01 13.13
C MET A 23 -3.09 6.82 14.08
N GLN A 24 -4.35 6.40 14.28
CA GLN A 24 -5.23 7.01 15.27
C GLN A 24 -4.64 6.92 16.69
N LYS A 25 -3.99 5.79 17.03
CA LYS A 25 -3.30 5.61 18.32
C LYS A 25 -2.14 6.59 18.51
N LEU A 26 -1.54 7.05 17.41
CA LEU A 26 -0.38 7.95 17.45
C LEU A 26 -0.77 9.44 17.50
N GLN A 27 -2.04 9.80 17.34
CA GLN A 27 -2.49 11.21 17.23
C GLN A 27 -2.16 12.05 18.48
N THR A 28 -2.08 11.42 19.65
CA THR A 28 -1.77 12.08 20.92
C THR A 28 -0.27 12.32 21.13
N HIS A 29 0.60 11.73 20.31
CA HIS A 29 2.04 11.87 20.44
C HIS A 29 2.55 13.13 19.75
N MET A 30 3.09 14.06 20.54
CA MET A 30 3.71 15.28 20.01
C MET A 30 4.82 14.95 19.00
N GLY A 31 4.86 15.70 17.90
CA GLY A 31 5.84 15.51 16.83
C GLY A 31 5.52 14.41 15.81
N CYS A 32 4.51 13.57 16.03
CA CYS A 32 4.18 12.47 15.11
C CYS A 32 3.25 12.85 13.95
N LYS A 33 2.60 14.02 14.00
CA LYS A 33 1.59 14.44 13.01
C LYS A 33 2.05 14.26 11.55
N ARG A 34 3.22 14.79 11.20
CA ARG A 34 3.74 14.67 9.83
C ARG A 34 4.03 13.22 9.43
N LEU A 35 4.46 12.38 10.37
CA LEU A 35 4.70 10.96 10.11
C LEU A 35 3.39 10.20 9.89
N ILE A 36 2.36 10.54 10.66
CA ILE A 36 0.99 10.01 10.52
C ILE A 36 0.44 10.38 9.14
N ASP A 37 0.45 11.65 8.77
CA ASP A 37 -0.10 12.14 7.50
C ASP A 37 0.58 11.45 6.31
N GLN A 38 1.92 11.38 6.34
CA GLN A 38 2.67 10.69 5.28
C GLN A 38 2.41 9.19 5.24
N LYS A 39 2.15 8.55 6.40
CA LYS A 39 1.84 7.13 6.45
C LYS A 39 0.47 6.83 5.82
N ILE A 40 -0.54 7.63 6.15
CA ILE A 40 -1.88 7.51 5.59
C ILE A 40 -1.84 7.78 4.08
N ALA A 41 -1.16 8.84 3.64
CA ALA A 41 -1.03 9.18 2.22
C ALA A 41 -0.30 8.08 1.42
N SER A 42 0.82 7.55 1.93
CA SER A 42 1.53 6.44 1.30
C SER A 42 0.65 5.18 1.22
N ALA A 43 -0.26 5.01 2.17
CA ALA A 43 -1.19 3.89 2.19
C ALA A 43 -2.33 3.99 1.19
N ASP A 44 -3.00 5.13 1.18
CA ASP A 44 -4.07 5.47 0.23
C ASP A 44 -3.59 5.35 -1.22
N SER A 45 -2.38 5.85 -1.49
CA SER A 45 -1.75 5.84 -2.82
C SER A 45 -1.65 4.44 -3.47
N ILE A 46 -1.66 3.36 -2.69
CA ILE A 46 -1.61 1.99 -3.24
C ILE A 46 -2.90 1.66 -3.98
N ALA A 47 -4.05 1.94 -3.37
CA ALA A 47 -5.38 1.73 -3.95
C ALA A 47 -5.64 2.75 -5.05
N ALA A 48 -5.39 4.04 -4.77
CA ALA A 48 -5.61 5.14 -5.73
C ALA A 48 -4.86 4.90 -7.05
N ASN A 49 -3.58 4.52 -7.02
CA ASN A 49 -2.83 4.23 -8.24
C ASN A 49 -3.41 3.03 -9.01
N ARG A 50 -3.95 2.01 -8.34
CA ARG A 50 -4.57 0.86 -9.01
C ARG A 50 -5.87 1.25 -9.70
N GLU A 51 -6.71 2.00 -9.01
CA GLU A 51 -7.99 2.50 -9.52
C GLU A 51 -7.76 3.42 -10.73
N GLU A 52 -6.85 4.38 -10.59
CA GLU A 52 -6.47 5.29 -11.67
C GLU A 52 -5.87 4.54 -12.86
N GLY A 53 -4.98 3.58 -12.59
CA GLY A 53 -4.37 2.75 -13.62
C GLY A 53 -5.39 1.90 -14.38
N PHE A 54 -6.40 1.37 -13.70
CA PHE A 54 -7.45 0.56 -14.32
C PHE A 54 -8.31 1.38 -15.29
N GLY A 55 -8.45 2.69 -15.06
CA GLY A 55 -9.13 3.62 -15.97
C GLY A 55 -8.32 4.00 -17.21
N ARG A 56 -7.08 3.53 -17.39
CA ARG A 56 -6.22 3.89 -18.53
C ARG A 56 -6.53 3.06 -19.78
N SER A 57 -6.27 3.66 -20.95
CA SER A 57 -6.64 3.09 -22.25
C SER A 57 -5.67 2.01 -22.75
N SER A 58 -4.47 1.89 -22.18
CA SER A 58 -3.47 0.92 -22.62
C SER A 58 -2.91 0.06 -21.48
N THR A 59 -2.52 -1.17 -21.83
CA THR A 59 -1.85 -2.11 -20.91
C THR A 59 -0.51 -1.56 -20.40
N LYS A 60 0.22 -0.81 -21.25
CA LYS A 60 1.49 -0.17 -20.90
C LYS A 60 1.30 0.87 -19.80
N GLU A 61 0.30 1.74 -19.94
CA GLU A 61 -0.03 2.74 -18.91
C GLU A 61 -0.51 2.07 -17.63
N TYR A 62 -1.39 1.07 -17.72
CA TYR A 62 -1.83 0.33 -16.54
C TYR A 62 -0.66 -0.28 -15.78
N ALA A 63 0.28 -0.92 -16.49
CA ALA A 63 1.49 -1.48 -15.87
C ALA A 63 2.35 -0.41 -15.19
N GLN A 64 2.40 0.82 -15.70
CA GLN A 64 3.12 1.93 -15.07
C GLN A 64 2.45 2.34 -13.75
N PHE A 65 1.13 2.44 -13.70
CA PHE A 65 0.40 2.72 -12.47
C PHE A 65 0.58 1.63 -11.40
N LEU A 66 0.65 0.36 -11.81
CA LEU A 66 0.97 -0.73 -10.89
C LEU A 66 2.40 -0.62 -10.33
N VAL A 67 3.35 -0.06 -11.08
CA VAL A 67 4.70 0.23 -10.56
C VAL A 67 4.65 1.29 -9.47
N TYR A 68 3.85 2.36 -9.65
CA TYR A 68 3.66 3.39 -8.62
C TYR A 68 3.01 2.80 -7.37
N SER A 69 1.93 2.03 -7.53
CA SER A 69 1.27 1.30 -6.44
C SER A 69 2.26 0.41 -5.66
N ARG A 70 3.17 -0.29 -6.36
CA ARG A 70 4.21 -1.12 -5.73
C ARG A 70 5.23 -0.28 -4.96
N GLY A 71 5.62 0.89 -5.49
CA GLY A 71 6.49 1.83 -4.80
C GLY A 71 5.87 2.32 -3.48
N SER A 72 4.60 2.73 -3.50
CA SER A 72 3.86 3.14 -2.30
C SER A 72 3.76 1.99 -1.27
N ALA A 73 3.57 0.74 -1.72
CA ALA A 73 3.57 -0.43 -0.85
C ALA A 73 4.92 -0.66 -0.16
N GLN A 74 6.02 -0.55 -0.90
CA GLN A 74 7.38 -0.64 -0.36
C GLN A 74 7.68 0.46 0.65
N GLU A 75 7.33 1.71 0.33
CA GLU A 75 7.51 2.85 1.21
C GLU A 75 6.76 2.65 2.53
N THR A 76 5.47 2.32 2.44
CA THR A 76 4.67 2.12 3.64
C THR A 76 5.20 0.97 4.50
N ARG A 77 5.65 -0.13 3.89
CA ARG A 77 6.29 -1.25 4.60
C ARG A 77 7.51 -0.77 5.39
N GLY A 78 8.39 -0.01 4.74
CA GLY A 78 9.57 0.59 5.38
C GLY A 78 9.20 1.55 6.51
N ARG A 79 8.15 2.37 6.32
CA ARG A 79 7.61 3.25 7.36
C ARG A 79 7.14 2.48 8.60
N TYR A 80 6.53 1.30 8.45
CA TYR A 80 6.13 0.47 9.59
C TYR A 80 7.35 0.05 10.44
N GLY A 81 8.47 -0.31 9.81
CA GLY A 81 9.70 -0.64 10.56
C GLY A 81 10.25 0.54 11.38
N ARG A 82 10.06 1.78 10.90
CA ARG A 82 10.44 3.00 11.62
C ARG A 82 9.47 3.37 12.75
N MET A 83 8.30 2.74 12.81
CA MET A 83 7.26 3.00 13.82
C MET A 83 7.40 2.16 15.09
N LYS A 84 8.48 1.36 15.22
CA LYS A 84 8.79 0.53 16.40
C LYS A 84 8.85 1.28 17.75
N HIS A 85 8.94 2.60 17.71
CA HIS A 85 8.91 3.45 18.90
C HIS A 85 7.49 3.67 19.46
N TRP A 86 6.45 3.43 18.64
CA TRP A 86 5.05 3.70 19.00
C TRP A 86 4.12 2.50 18.83
N LEU A 87 4.51 1.50 18.03
CA LEU A 87 3.69 0.33 17.75
C LEU A 87 4.37 -0.96 18.23
N PRO A 88 3.62 -1.94 18.76
CA PRO A 88 4.14 -3.25 19.11
C PRO A 88 4.77 -3.96 17.91
N GLU A 89 5.86 -4.70 18.15
CA GLU A 89 6.56 -5.45 17.11
C GLU A 89 5.64 -6.44 16.38
N LYS A 90 4.76 -7.14 17.11
CA LYS A 90 3.78 -8.06 16.53
C LYS A 90 2.91 -7.40 15.47
N ASP A 91 2.48 -6.15 15.71
CA ASP A 91 1.60 -5.43 14.82
C ASP A 91 2.42 -5.00 13.60
N ILE A 92 3.61 -4.44 13.81
CA ILE A 92 4.53 -4.05 12.73
C ILE A 92 4.81 -5.21 11.78
N LEU A 93 5.16 -6.39 12.31
CA LEU A 93 5.46 -7.57 11.50
C LEU A 93 4.25 -8.01 10.68
N ALA A 94 3.06 -8.07 11.30
CA ALA A 94 1.83 -8.39 10.59
C ALA A 94 1.53 -7.40 9.45
N ARG A 95 1.74 -6.10 9.67
CA ARG A 95 1.53 -5.08 8.62
C ARG A 95 2.58 -5.15 7.51
N GLN A 96 3.83 -5.45 7.85
CA GLN A 96 4.90 -5.62 6.87
C GLN A 96 4.64 -6.84 5.99
N GLN A 97 4.21 -7.96 6.57
CA GLN A 97 3.84 -9.17 5.83
C GLN A 97 2.71 -8.91 4.83
N LEU A 98 1.68 -8.16 5.23
CA LEU A 98 0.60 -7.76 4.32
C LEU A 98 1.10 -6.88 3.16
N CYS A 99 2.05 -5.98 3.43
CA CYS A 99 2.69 -5.21 2.36
C CYS A 99 3.53 -6.11 1.42
N ASP A 100 4.23 -7.11 1.96
CA ASP A 100 5.02 -8.07 1.16
C ASP A 100 4.14 -8.91 0.24
N GLU A 101 2.94 -9.28 0.68
CA GLU A 101 1.94 -9.94 -0.17
C GLU A 101 1.48 -9.03 -1.31
N ILE A 102 1.14 -7.78 -1.02
CA ILE A 102 0.74 -6.80 -2.04
C ILE A 102 1.87 -6.59 -3.07
N ILE A 103 3.11 -6.42 -2.61
CA ILE A 103 4.29 -6.24 -3.47
C ILE A 103 4.50 -7.45 -4.39
N ARG A 104 4.35 -8.67 -3.88
CA ARG A 104 4.46 -9.90 -4.67
C ARG A 104 3.39 -9.97 -5.76
N ILE A 105 2.13 -9.70 -5.41
CA ILE A 105 1.03 -9.70 -6.38
C ILE A 105 1.27 -8.64 -7.46
N LEU A 106 1.59 -7.40 -7.07
CA LEU A 106 1.86 -6.33 -8.03
C LEU A 106 3.03 -6.67 -8.95
N SER A 107 4.11 -7.23 -8.41
CA SER A 107 5.28 -7.61 -9.20
C SER A 107 4.97 -8.71 -10.23
N ALA A 108 4.19 -9.72 -9.84
CA ALA A 108 3.73 -10.75 -10.75
C ALA A 108 2.84 -10.17 -11.86
N THR A 109 1.88 -9.32 -11.51
CA THR A 109 0.97 -8.68 -12.48
C THR A 109 1.73 -7.78 -13.44
N ILE A 110 2.63 -6.92 -12.95
CA ILE A 110 3.47 -6.06 -13.80
C ILE A 110 4.28 -6.89 -14.79
N LYS A 111 4.89 -7.99 -14.34
CA LYS A 111 5.65 -8.89 -15.21
C LYS A 111 4.78 -9.44 -16.33
N THR A 112 3.59 -9.95 -16.01
CA THR A 112 2.64 -10.49 -17.00
C THR A 112 2.19 -9.43 -18.01
N LEU A 113 1.89 -8.21 -17.56
CA LEU A 113 1.42 -7.14 -18.43
C LEU A 113 2.50 -6.57 -19.37
N ARG A 114 3.79 -6.65 -18.99
CA ARG A 114 4.91 -6.15 -19.78
C ARG A 114 5.45 -7.14 -20.82
N VAL A 115 5.08 -8.41 -20.71
CA VAL A 115 5.45 -9.46 -21.69
C VAL A 115 4.44 -9.55 -22.83
N LYS A 116 3.23 -9.03 -22.62
CA LYS A 116 2.23 -8.81 -23.68
C LYS A 116 2.52 -7.54 -24.46
#